data_AF-A0A2M8PR22-F1
#
_entry.id   AF-A0A2M8PR22-F1
#
_cell.length_a   1.000
_cell.length_b   1.000
_cell.length_c   1.000
_cell.angle_alpha   90.00
_cell.angle_beta   90.00
_cell.angle_gamma   90.00
#
_symmetry.space_group_name_H-M   'P 1'
#
loop_
_entity.id
_entity.type
_entity.pdbx_description
1 polymer ?
#
loop_
_entity_poly.entity_id
_entity_poly.type
_entity_poly.pdbx_seq_one_letter_code
_entity_poly.pdbx_strand_id
1 'polypeptide(L)'
;MMRLVFRLIISTTLLFILAIGIIRAQSYDDEGLRDFLMSPTGCLPPCFIGIRRAETSTDEALTFLQNNRWIGRIDTHHDTDGQVVFIKWDWRTGFPYGGDAQPSRIPAYALNGGQIIIRDGVVFDLDVGMQLPFGELYLTMNADAEYVYIPPREGNNGHLLISRYGDLLIRNNIDAVASCPVIMRPLWHAPTVIEFGDLSGVLRVNNTFNTVHRIDHLTDLRTIIRRHQACG
;
A
#
# COMPACT_ATOMS: atom_id res chain seq x y z
N MET A 1 17.52 16.75 -50.81
CA MET A 1 16.65 17.02 -49.65
C MET A 1 16.30 15.74 -48.87
N MET A 2 15.90 14.64 -49.54
CA MET A 2 15.55 13.36 -48.89
C MET A 2 16.64 12.80 -47.95
N ARG A 3 17.93 12.92 -48.31
CA ARG A 3 19.06 12.46 -47.46
C ARG A 3 19.16 13.20 -46.11
N LEU A 4 18.80 14.48 -46.07
CA LEU A 4 18.88 15.28 -44.83
C LEU A 4 17.71 14.96 -43.89
N VAL A 5 16.51 14.80 -44.46
CA VAL A 5 15.32 14.38 -43.71
C VAL A 5 15.54 13.02 -43.07
N PHE A 6 16.09 12.06 -43.81
CA PHE A 6 16.37 10.72 -43.29
C PHE A 6 17.38 10.71 -42.14
N ARG A 7 18.46 11.51 -42.23
CA ARG A 7 19.44 11.65 -41.15
C ARG A 7 18.80 12.22 -39.88
N LEU A 8 17.90 13.18 -40.02
CA LEU A 8 17.21 13.80 -38.89
C LEU A 8 16.23 12.82 -38.22
N ILE A 9 15.50 12.02 -39.01
CA ILE A 9 14.62 10.96 -38.49
C ILE A 9 15.42 9.91 -37.71
N ILE A 10 16.55 9.43 -38.25
CA ILE A 10 17.38 8.44 -37.54
C ILE A 10 17.94 9.03 -36.24
N SER A 11 18.48 10.25 -36.29
CA SER A 11 19.09 10.88 -35.12
C SER A 11 18.07 11.10 -33.99
N THR A 12 16.87 11.57 -34.33
CA THR A 12 15.79 11.75 -33.33
C THR A 12 15.29 10.41 -32.80
N THR A 13 15.12 9.39 -33.66
CA THR A 13 14.72 8.05 -33.23
C THR A 13 15.73 7.43 -32.28
N LEU A 14 17.03 7.52 -32.59
CA LEU A 14 18.11 7.03 -31.71
C LEU A 14 18.12 7.77 -30.37
N LEU A 15 17.87 9.09 -30.36
CA LEU A 15 17.77 9.87 -29.12
C LEU A 15 16.63 9.37 -28.22
N PHE A 16 15.45 9.11 -28.78
CA PHE A 16 14.32 8.58 -28.02
C PHE A 16 14.55 7.15 -27.54
N ILE A 17 15.13 6.28 -28.37
CA ILE A 17 15.49 4.91 -27.98
C ILE A 17 16.50 4.95 -26.83
N LEU A 18 17.50 5.82 -26.90
CA LEU A 18 18.49 5.99 -25.83
C LEU A 18 17.82 6.48 -24.54
N ALA A 19 16.95 7.49 -24.61
CA ALA A 19 16.24 8.01 -23.44
C ALA A 19 15.37 6.93 -22.78
N ILE A 20 14.59 6.17 -23.57
CA ILE A 20 13.77 5.05 -23.06
C ILE A 20 14.66 3.95 -22.49
N GLY A 21 15.78 3.65 -23.15
CA GLY A 21 16.77 2.69 -22.70
C GLY A 21 17.35 3.05 -21.34
N ILE A 22 17.71 4.32 -21.13
CA ILE A 22 18.22 4.81 -19.84
C ILE A 22 17.14 4.69 -18.75
N ILE A 23 15.90 5.10 -19.04
CA ILE A 23 14.80 5.00 -18.06
C ILE A 23 14.53 3.54 -17.67
N ARG A 24 14.57 2.61 -18.63
CA ARG A 24 14.37 1.18 -18.37
C ARG A 24 15.59 0.49 -17.74
N ALA A 25 16.79 1.01 -17.99
CA ALA A 25 18.03 0.50 -17.43
C ALA A 25 18.26 0.97 -15.99
N GLN A 26 17.60 2.05 -15.56
CA GLN A 26 17.51 2.37 -14.14
C GLN A 26 16.67 1.27 -13.47
N SER A 27 17.34 0.37 -12.74
CA SER A 27 16.66 -0.47 -11.76
C SER A 27 15.87 0.46 -10.87
N TYR A 28 14.56 0.22 -10.76
CA TYR A 28 13.76 0.92 -9.79
C TYR A 28 14.32 0.55 -8.41
N ASP A 29 15.14 1.44 -7.85
CA ASP A 29 15.82 1.21 -6.58
C ASP A 29 14.79 1.32 -5.46
N ASP A 30 14.20 0.18 -5.17
CA ASP A 30 13.24 -0.04 -4.13
C ASP A 30 13.83 -0.84 -2.98
N GLU A 31 15.16 -0.95 -2.85
CA GLU A 31 15.81 -1.78 -1.82
C GLU A 31 15.21 -1.53 -0.44
N GLY A 32 15.04 -0.27 -0.04
CA GLY A 32 14.42 0.05 1.26
C GLY A 32 12.93 -0.34 1.39
N LEU A 33 12.17 -0.34 0.30
CA LEU A 33 10.78 -0.79 0.31
C LEU A 33 10.70 -2.32 0.28
N ARG A 34 11.56 -2.95 -0.51
CA ARG A 34 11.66 -4.39 -0.63
C ARG A 34 12.15 -4.99 0.68
N ASP A 35 13.14 -4.42 1.34
CA ASP A 35 13.61 -4.85 2.67
C ASP A 35 12.53 -4.69 3.74
N PHE A 36 11.68 -3.66 3.59
CA PHE A 36 10.55 -3.45 4.48
C PHE A 36 9.45 -4.50 4.28
N LEU A 37 9.08 -4.81 3.04
CA LEU A 37 8.03 -5.77 2.69
C LEU A 37 8.50 -7.23 2.76
N MET A 38 9.77 -7.46 2.44
CA MET A 38 10.49 -8.72 2.45
C MET A 38 11.47 -8.66 3.62
N SER A 39 10.91 -8.77 4.83
CA SER A 39 11.65 -8.74 6.09
C SER A 39 12.94 -9.59 6.03
N PRO A 40 14.00 -9.21 6.77
CA PRO A 40 15.27 -9.93 6.80
C PRO A 40 15.10 -11.43 7.06
N THR A 41 16.06 -12.20 6.55
CA THR A 41 16.18 -13.66 6.59
C THR A 41 15.52 -14.30 7.82
N GLY A 42 14.46 -15.09 7.59
CA GLY A 42 13.79 -15.86 8.64
C GLY A 42 12.27 -15.63 8.76
N CYS A 43 11.71 -14.67 8.02
CA CYS A 43 10.26 -14.49 7.92
C CYS A 43 9.75 -14.86 6.52
N LEU A 44 8.83 -15.83 6.41
CA LEU A 44 8.09 -16.04 5.16
C LEU A 44 7.18 -14.82 4.95
N PRO A 45 7.28 -14.10 3.82
CA PRO A 45 6.36 -13.02 3.52
C PRO A 45 4.91 -13.52 3.48
N PRO A 46 3.92 -12.70 3.89
CA PRO A 46 4.04 -11.31 4.30
C PRO A 46 4.26 -11.19 5.81
N CYS A 47 5.23 -10.37 6.23
CA CYS A 47 5.65 -10.27 7.63
C CYS A 47 6.13 -8.86 7.94
N PHE A 48 5.77 -8.34 9.12
CA PHE A 48 6.17 -7.01 9.56
C PHE A 48 6.97 -7.12 10.84
N ILE A 49 8.26 -6.78 10.81
CA ILE A 49 9.16 -6.77 11.98
C ILE A 49 9.16 -8.08 12.81
N GLY A 50 8.87 -9.21 12.17
CA GLY A 50 8.75 -10.52 12.83
C GLY A 50 7.31 -10.93 13.21
N ILE A 51 6.34 -10.03 13.08
CA ILE A 51 4.93 -10.28 13.33
C ILE A 51 4.31 -10.96 12.11
N ARG A 52 3.69 -12.11 12.37
CA ARG A 52 3.00 -12.97 11.41
C ARG A 52 1.56 -13.21 11.83
N ARG A 53 0.66 -13.16 10.85
CA ARG A 53 -0.74 -13.48 11.04
C ARG A 53 -0.92 -14.94 11.43
N ALA A 54 -1.85 -15.19 12.36
CA ALA A 54 -2.24 -16.49 12.89
C ALA A 54 -1.12 -17.32 13.57
N GLU A 55 0.11 -16.82 13.58
CA GLU A 55 1.26 -17.45 14.23
C GLU A 55 1.74 -16.66 15.45
N THR A 56 1.81 -15.32 15.34
CA THR A 56 2.32 -14.48 16.42
C THR A 56 1.26 -14.27 17.49
N SER A 57 1.62 -14.57 18.73
CA SER A 57 0.79 -14.30 19.90
C SER A 57 0.74 -12.79 20.22
N THR A 58 -0.24 -12.39 21.02
CA THR A 58 -0.39 -11.00 21.47
C THR A 58 0.86 -10.47 22.19
N ASP A 59 1.40 -11.28 23.10
CA ASP A 59 2.58 -10.90 23.90
C ASP A 59 3.84 -10.80 23.05
N GLU A 60 4.01 -11.71 22.08
CA GLU A 60 5.10 -11.63 21.09
C GLU A 60 4.97 -10.39 20.22
N ALA A 61 3.76 -10.08 19.72
CA ALA A 61 3.52 -8.90 18.91
C ALA A 61 3.86 -7.61 19.68
N LEU A 62 3.43 -7.50 20.94
CA LEU A 62 3.79 -6.37 21.81
C LEU A 62 5.31 -6.29 22.01
N THR A 63 5.98 -7.42 22.22
CA THR A 63 7.43 -7.49 22.37
C THR A 63 8.15 -7.02 21.11
N PHE A 64 7.71 -7.45 19.92
CA PHE A 64 8.27 -6.98 18.65
C PHE A 64 8.08 -5.47 18.46
N LEU A 65 6.89 -4.95 18.75
CA LEU A 65 6.60 -3.52 18.65
C LEU A 65 7.44 -2.69 19.63
N GLN A 66 7.52 -3.10 20.90
CA GLN A 66 8.27 -2.39 21.95
C GLN A 66 9.78 -2.37 21.69
N ASN A 67 10.33 -3.46 21.15
CA ASN A 67 11.75 -3.57 20.84
C ASN A 67 12.14 -2.89 19.52
N ASN A 68 11.16 -2.49 18.70
CA ASN A 68 11.44 -1.84 17.43
C ASN A 68 11.60 -0.32 17.59
N ARG A 69 12.75 0.21 17.15
CA ARG A 69 13.10 1.62 17.27
C ARG A 69 12.22 2.59 16.48
N TRP A 70 11.52 2.13 15.45
CA TRP A 70 10.63 2.96 14.63
C TRP A 70 9.27 3.15 15.29
N ILE A 71 8.92 2.29 16.25
CA ILE A 71 7.63 2.32 16.94
C ILE A 71 7.70 3.33 18.09
N GLY A 72 6.70 4.20 18.12
CA GLY A 72 6.50 5.23 19.13
C GLY A 72 5.57 4.75 20.22
N ARG A 73 4.50 5.52 20.45
CA ARG A 73 3.46 5.16 21.43
C ARG A 73 2.71 3.92 20.96
N ILE A 74 2.43 3.00 21.89
CA ILE A 74 1.61 1.82 21.68
C ILE A 74 0.41 1.93 22.61
N ASP A 75 -0.79 1.78 22.05
CA ASP A 75 -2.07 1.83 22.76
C ASP A 75 -2.77 0.47 22.62
N THR A 76 -3.03 -0.22 23.72
CA THR A 76 -3.77 -1.49 23.75
C THR A 76 -5.22 -1.25 24.15
N HIS A 77 -6.15 -1.92 23.46
CA HIS A 77 -7.56 -1.92 23.80
C HIS A 77 -7.97 -3.32 24.22
N HIS A 78 -8.69 -3.37 25.33
CA HIS A 78 -9.13 -4.60 25.97
C HIS A 78 -10.65 -4.75 25.82
N ASP A 79 -11.12 -5.99 25.72
CA ASP A 79 -12.55 -6.30 25.80
C ASP A 79 -13.06 -6.29 27.25
N THR A 80 -14.32 -6.72 27.45
CA THR A 80 -14.97 -6.80 28.77
C THR A 80 -14.32 -7.81 29.71
N ASP A 81 -13.62 -8.80 29.16
CA ASP A 81 -12.93 -9.85 29.91
C ASP A 81 -11.46 -9.49 30.17
N GLY A 82 -11.03 -8.30 29.74
CA GLY A 82 -9.67 -7.79 29.91
C GLY A 82 -8.68 -8.30 28.86
N GLN A 83 -9.13 -9.05 27.85
CA GLN A 83 -8.27 -9.56 26.78
C GLN A 83 -7.97 -8.45 25.77
N VAL A 84 -6.71 -8.37 25.32
CA VAL A 84 -6.34 -7.42 24.26
C VAL A 84 -6.98 -7.87 22.96
N VAL A 85 -7.82 -7.03 22.37
CA VAL A 85 -8.48 -7.28 21.08
C VAL A 85 -7.89 -6.42 19.96
N PHE A 86 -7.17 -5.37 20.33
CA PHE A 86 -6.67 -4.40 19.38
C PHE A 86 -5.44 -3.68 19.93
N ILE A 87 -4.39 -3.58 19.11
CA ILE A 87 -3.16 -2.85 19.43
C ILE A 87 -3.01 -1.78 18.36
N LYS A 88 -2.87 -0.51 18.75
CA LYS A 88 -2.53 0.58 17.85
C LYS A 88 -1.14 1.10 18.20
N TRP A 89 -0.41 1.59 17.22
CA TRP A 89 0.80 2.36 17.48
C TRP A 89 0.91 3.58 16.59
N ASP A 90 1.73 4.51 17.05
CA ASP A 90 2.21 5.65 16.27
C ASP A 90 3.67 5.41 15.89
N TRP A 91 4.10 5.96 14.75
CA TRP A 91 5.52 6.01 14.43
C TRP A 91 6.25 6.94 15.40
N ARG A 92 7.50 6.60 15.76
CA ARG A 92 8.32 7.47 16.60
C ARG A 92 8.71 8.73 15.83
N THR A 93 8.13 9.87 16.19
CA THR A 93 8.44 11.17 15.56
C THR A 93 9.70 11.79 16.16
N GLY A 94 10.47 12.55 15.36
CA GLY A 94 11.51 13.44 15.88
C GLY A 94 12.92 12.84 15.98
N PHE A 95 13.22 11.75 15.26
CA PHE A 95 14.62 11.36 15.09
C PHE A 95 15.38 12.44 14.32
N PRO A 96 16.46 13.02 14.88
CA PRO A 96 17.32 13.92 14.11
C PRO A 96 17.93 13.11 12.97
N TYR A 97 17.73 13.60 11.74
CA TYR A 97 18.35 13.09 10.52
C TYR A 97 19.83 12.74 10.75
N GLY A 98 20.16 11.46 10.99
CA GLY A 98 21.57 11.07 11.19
C GLY A 98 21.87 9.82 12.02
N GLY A 99 20.91 9.26 12.75
CA GLY A 99 21.11 7.98 13.46
C GLY A 99 20.09 6.96 12.98
N ASP A 100 20.54 5.94 12.25
CA ASP A 100 19.77 4.80 11.76
C ASP A 100 18.28 5.09 11.47
N ALA A 101 18.09 6.03 10.54
CA ALA A 101 16.81 6.68 10.32
C ALA A 101 15.69 5.67 10.02
N GLN A 102 14.50 5.96 10.55
CA GLN A 102 13.24 5.45 10.03
C GLN A 102 13.27 5.47 8.48
N PRO A 103 12.76 4.42 7.80
CA PRO A 103 12.71 4.44 6.34
C PRO A 103 12.10 5.75 5.88
N SER A 104 12.78 6.45 4.96
CA SER A 104 12.41 7.80 4.49
C SER A 104 10.97 7.89 3.94
N ARG A 105 10.38 6.73 3.65
CA ARG A 105 9.02 6.55 3.13
C ARG A 105 7.94 6.42 4.22
N ILE A 106 8.33 6.47 5.50
CA ILE A 106 7.40 6.63 6.62
C ILE A 106 7.47 8.09 7.08
N PRO A 107 6.52 8.94 6.71
CA PRO A 107 6.60 10.36 7.04
C PRO A 107 6.31 10.58 8.51
N ALA A 108 6.94 11.63 9.04
CA ALA A 108 6.72 12.13 10.39
C ALA A 108 5.25 12.49 10.69
N TYR A 109 4.42 12.66 9.66
CA TYR A 109 2.99 12.99 9.76
C TYR A 109 2.08 11.88 9.25
N ALA A 110 2.55 10.64 9.08
CA ALA A 110 1.66 9.51 8.87
C ALA A 110 0.76 9.38 10.11
N LEU A 111 -0.45 9.92 10.01
CA LEU A 111 -1.36 10.17 11.14
C LEU A 111 -1.76 8.92 11.92
N ASN A 112 -1.38 7.73 11.49
CA ASN A 112 -1.64 6.47 12.17
C ASN A 112 -0.48 5.53 11.86
N GLY A 113 0.28 5.10 12.87
CA GLY A 113 1.41 4.19 12.66
C GLY A 113 0.95 2.89 12.05
N GLY A 114 0.19 2.15 12.82
CA GLY A 114 -0.54 0.98 12.35
C GLY A 114 -1.41 0.41 13.46
N GLN A 115 -2.05 -0.71 13.15
CA GLN A 115 -2.88 -1.43 14.08
C GLN A 115 -2.79 -2.94 13.87
N ILE A 116 -3.01 -3.70 14.93
CA ILE A 116 -3.15 -5.14 14.94
C ILE A 116 -4.51 -5.46 15.54
N ILE A 117 -5.26 -6.31 14.85
CA ILE A 117 -6.46 -6.94 15.40
C ILE A 117 -6.06 -8.29 15.97
N ILE A 118 -6.41 -8.53 17.23
CA ILE A 118 -6.17 -9.79 17.92
C ILE A 118 -7.46 -10.59 17.94
N ARG A 119 -7.36 -11.91 17.70
CA ARG A 119 -8.44 -12.86 17.99
C ARG A 119 -7.85 -14.09 18.64
N ASP A 120 -8.52 -14.59 19.67
CA ASP A 120 -8.11 -15.80 20.37
C ASP A 120 -6.63 -15.75 20.84
N GLY A 121 -6.16 -14.56 21.22
CA GLY A 121 -4.80 -14.31 21.68
C GLY A 121 -3.72 -14.26 20.59
N VAL A 122 -4.08 -14.36 19.30
CA VAL A 122 -3.14 -14.30 18.17
C VAL A 122 -3.45 -13.15 17.21
N VAL A 123 -2.44 -12.72 16.46
CA VAL A 123 -2.57 -11.70 15.42
C VAL A 123 -3.51 -12.18 14.32
N PHE A 124 -4.69 -11.59 14.23
CA PHE A 124 -5.68 -11.90 13.21
C PHE A 124 -5.50 -11.03 11.97
N ASP A 125 -5.20 -9.76 12.16
CA ASP A 125 -5.02 -8.78 11.10
C ASP A 125 -3.97 -7.75 11.51
N LEU A 126 -3.31 -7.15 10.53
CA LEU A 126 -2.24 -6.18 10.75
C LEU A 126 -2.29 -5.13 9.64
N ASP A 127 -2.55 -3.89 10.01
CA ASP A 127 -2.49 -2.74 9.12
C ASP A 127 -1.27 -1.89 9.45
N VAL A 128 -0.49 -1.57 8.44
CA VAL A 128 0.68 -0.70 8.54
C VAL A 128 0.44 0.52 7.66
N GLY A 129 0.24 1.66 8.32
CA GLY A 129 0.03 2.95 7.69
C GLY A 129 1.34 3.50 7.15
N MET A 130 1.44 3.60 5.82
CA MET A 130 2.60 4.19 5.14
C MET A 130 2.16 5.31 4.19
N GLN A 131 3.10 6.15 3.76
CA GLN A 131 2.87 7.07 2.63
C GLN A 131 3.74 6.64 1.46
N LEU A 132 3.53 5.41 1.02
CA LEU A 132 4.02 5.02 -0.30
C LEU A 132 3.01 5.54 -1.31
N PRO A 133 3.45 6.22 -2.37
CA PRO A 133 2.59 6.45 -3.52
C PRO A 133 2.18 5.10 -4.12
N PHE A 134 0.90 4.92 -4.41
CA PHE A 134 0.38 3.73 -5.08
C PHE A 134 1.20 3.35 -6.32
N GLY A 135 1.65 4.35 -7.06
CA GLY A 135 2.47 4.15 -8.25
C GLY A 135 3.79 3.45 -8.00
N GLU A 136 4.48 3.81 -6.92
CA GLU A 136 5.74 3.15 -6.55
C GLU A 136 5.50 1.70 -6.19
N LEU A 137 4.47 1.47 -5.39
CA LEU A 137 4.09 0.16 -4.91
C LEU A 137 3.64 -0.76 -6.06
N TYR A 138 2.89 -0.22 -7.01
CA TYR A 138 2.50 -0.88 -8.25
C TYR A 138 3.71 -1.29 -9.10
N LEU A 139 4.70 -0.41 -9.23
CA LEU A 139 5.92 -0.69 -10.01
C LEU A 139 6.83 -1.71 -9.31
N THR A 140 6.92 -1.66 -7.98
CA THR A 140 7.75 -2.56 -7.16
C THR A 140 7.26 -4.00 -7.20
N MET A 141 5.96 -4.24 -7.06
CA MET A 141 5.47 -5.63 -6.90
C MET A 141 5.15 -6.34 -8.22
N ASN A 142 5.50 -5.74 -9.35
CA ASN A 142 5.15 -6.23 -10.68
C ASN A 142 3.63 -6.22 -10.95
N ALA A 143 3.22 -6.24 -12.21
CA ALA A 143 1.84 -5.94 -12.61
C ALA A 143 0.82 -7.09 -12.38
N ASP A 144 1.24 -8.22 -11.81
CA ASP A 144 0.42 -9.43 -11.70
C ASP A 144 -0.56 -9.43 -10.49
N ALA A 145 -0.88 -8.25 -9.96
CA ALA A 145 -1.82 -8.13 -8.86
C ALA A 145 -3.26 -8.39 -9.31
N GLU A 146 -4.04 -9.00 -8.43
CA GLU A 146 -5.50 -8.93 -8.55
C GLU A 146 -5.99 -7.62 -7.95
N TYR A 147 -6.74 -6.84 -8.72
CA TYR A 147 -7.32 -5.59 -8.26
C TYR A 147 -8.80 -5.77 -7.94
N VAL A 148 -9.20 -5.26 -6.79
CA VAL A 148 -10.57 -5.21 -6.35
C VAL A 148 -10.93 -3.76 -6.08
N TYR A 149 -11.87 -3.24 -6.85
CA TYR A 149 -12.42 -1.92 -6.64
C TYR A 149 -13.74 -2.00 -5.88
N ILE A 150 -13.80 -1.19 -4.83
CA ILE A 150 -14.98 -1.03 -4.00
C ILE A 150 -15.46 0.41 -4.15
N PRO A 151 -16.67 0.62 -4.71
CA PRO A 151 -17.24 1.94 -4.87
C PRO A 151 -17.64 2.53 -3.51
N PRO A 152 -17.72 3.87 -3.42
CA PRO A 152 -18.22 4.56 -2.24
C PRO A 152 -19.62 4.10 -1.88
N ARG A 153 -19.85 4.04 -0.57
CA ARG A 153 -21.20 3.90 -0.02
C ARG A 153 -21.91 5.25 -0.11
N GLU A 154 -23.24 5.23 -0.22
CA GLU A 154 -24.06 6.43 -0.07
C GLU A 154 -23.69 7.19 1.23
N GLY A 155 -23.24 8.44 1.09
CA GLY A 155 -22.79 9.28 2.20
C GLY A 155 -21.29 9.17 2.57
N ASN A 156 -20.54 8.26 1.95
CA ASN A 156 -19.08 8.19 2.06
C ASN A 156 -18.46 8.47 0.69
N ASN A 157 -17.46 9.34 0.61
CA ASN A 157 -16.77 9.60 -0.66
C ASN A 157 -15.63 8.57 -0.95
N GLY A 158 -15.51 7.63 -0.02
CA GLY A 158 -14.78 6.36 0.04
C GLY A 158 -14.59 5.51 -1.23
N HIS A 159 -13.73 5.85 -2.18
CA HIS A 159 -13.28 4.90 -3.21
C HIS A 159 -12.11 4.07 -2.68
N LEU A 160 -12.23 2.74 -2.71
CA LEU A 160 -11.15 1.84 -2.29
C LEU A 160 -10.66 0.98 -3.45
N LEU A 161 -9.35 0.98 -3.66
CA LEU A 161 -8.68 0.03 -4.54
C LEU A 161 -7.82 -0.89 -3.69
N ILE A 162 -8.20 -2.16 -3.66
CA ILE A 162 -7.45 -3.22 -3.00
C ILE A 162 -6.65 -3.94 -4.07
N SER A 163 -5.35 -4.06 -3.86
CA SER A 163 -4.47 -4.86 -4.71
C SER A 163 -3.98 -6.05 -3.91
N ARG A 164 -4.10 -7.26 -4.47
CA ARG A 164 -3.66 -8.50 -3.83
C ARG A 164 -2.40 -9.04 -4.50
N TYR A 165 -1.40 -9.32 -3.67
CA TYR A 165 -0.11 -9.90 -4.06
C TYR A 165 0.18 -11.11 -3.18
N GLY A 166 -0.31 -12.28 -3.59
CA GLY A 166 -0.31 -13.47 -2.73
C GLY A 166 -1.19 -13.25 -1.49
N ASP A 167 -0.56 -13.22 -0.32
CA ASP A 167 -1.21 -12.96 0.98
C ASP A 167 -1.08 -11.49 1.44
N LEU A 168 -0.40 -10.64 0.68
CA LEU A 168 -0.33 -9.20 0.95
C LEU A 168 -1.54 -8.50 0.31
N LEU A 169 -2.25 -7.72 1.11
CA LEU A 169 -3.29 -6.81 0.63
C LEU A 169 -2.83 -5.38 0.76
N ILE A 170 -3.12 -4.59 -0.27
CA ILE A 170 -2.77 -3.18 -0.26
C ILE A 170 -4.03 -2.40 -0.48
N ARG A 171 -4.35 -1.60 0.53
CA ARG A 171 -5.53 -0.79 0.58
C ARG A 171 -5.19 0.64 0.21
N ASN A 172 -5.68 1.09 -0.93
CA ASN A 172 -5.52 2.45 -1.39
C ASN A 172 -6.82 3.22 -1.22
N ASN A 173 -6.77 4.26 -0.41
CA ASN A 173 -7.88 5.21 -0.33
C ASN A 173 -7.76 6.20 -1.50
N ILE A 174 -8.77 6.23 -2.38
CA ILE A 174 -8.82 7.05 -3.61
C ILE A 174 -9.70 8.31 -3.40
N ASP A 175 -10.20 8.56 -2.19
CA ASP A 175 -11.20 9.61 -1.86
C ASP A 175 -10.83 11.02 -2.34
N ALA A 176 -9.54 11.32 -2.39
CA ALA A 176 -9.03 12.65 -2.73
C ALA A 176 -8.77 12.88 -4.24
N VAL A 177 -9.00 11.87 -5.09
CA VAL A 177 -8.30 11.78 -6.38
C VAL A 177 -9.23 11.70 -7.59
N ALA A 178 -10.40 11.10 -7.44
CA ALA A 178 -11.32 10.88 -8.56
C ALA A 178 -12.30 12.05 -8.69
N SER A 179 -11.81 13.22 -9.09
CA SER A 179 -12.66 14.25 -9.71
C SER A 179 -12.99 13.82 -11.14
N CYS A 180 -14.23 14.03 -11.59
CA CYS A 180 -14.59 13.85 -13.00
C CYS A 180 -13.98 15.01 -13.82
N PRO A 181 -13.22 14.74 -14.91
CA PRO A 181 -12.87 13.44 -15.47
C PRO A 181 -11.76 12.75 -14.67
N VAL A 182 -11.89 11.42 -14.46
CA VAL A 182 -10.92 10.61 -13.69
C VAL A 182 -9.48 10.87 -14.14
N ILE A 183 -8.72 11.60 -13.32
CA ILE A 183 -7.29 11.84 -13.54
C ILE A 183 -6.52 10.75 -12.80
N MET A 184 -5.76 9.93 -13.53
CA MET A 184 -4.97 8.87 -12.88
C MET A 184 -3.80 9.43 -12.09
N ARG A 185 -3.25 10.59 -12.46
CA ARG A 185 -2.06 11.16 -11.83
C ARG A 185 -2.18 11.25 -10.29
N PRO A 186 -3.25 11.82 -9.72
CA PRO A 186 -3.37 11.82 -8.26
C PRO A 186 -3.56 10.41 -7.65
N LEU A 187 -4.00 9.40 -8.41
CA LEU A 187 -4.05 8.00 -7.94
C LEU A 187 -2.64 7.44 -7.82
N TRP A 188 -1.78 7.69 -8.81
CA TRP A 188 -0.36 7.30 -8.77
C TRP A 188 0.38 7.90 -7.58
N HIS A 189 -0.09 9.02 -7.04
CA HIS A 189 0.47 9.70 -5.87
C HIS A 189 -0.32 9.50 -4.57
N ALA A 190 -1.40 8.72 -4.59
CA ALA A 190 -2.22 8.49 -3.41
C ALA A 190 -1.44 7.66 -2.38
N PRO A 191 -1.50 8.01 -1.09
CA PRO A 191 -0.86 7.24 -0.03
C PRO A 191 -1.53 5.87 0.11
N THR A 192 -0.72 4.82 0.30
CA THR A 192 -1.19 3.44 0.44
C THR A 192 -1.13 2.97 1.89
N VAL A 193 -2.18 2.29 2.36
CA VAL A 193 -2.11 1.49 3.59
C VAL A 193 -1.83 0.04 3.19
N ILE A 194 -0.89 -0.60 3.88
CA ILE A 194 -0.57 -2.02 3.63
C ILE A 194 -1.21 -2.85 4.72
N GLU A 195 -1.99 -3.83 4.30
CA GLU A 195 -2.80 -4.71 5.15
C GLU A 195 -2.30 -6.15 4.97
N PHE A 196 -1.86 -6.76 6.07
CA PHE A 196 -1.35 -8.12 6.12
C PHE A 196 -2.51 -9.03 6.50
N GLY A 197 -3.32 -9.38 5.51
CA GLY A 197 -4.63 -9.95 5.75
C GLY A 197 -5.16 -10.82 4.62
N ASP A 198 -6.36 -11.35 4.82
CA ASP A 198 -7.13 -12.02 3.78
C ASP A 198 -8.30 -11.11 3.42
N LEU A 199 -8.73 -11.15 2.16
CA LEU A 199 -9.83 -10.35 1.66
C LEU A 199 -11.08 -10.57 2.50
N SER A 200 -11.23 -11.74 3.13
CA SER A 200 -12.35 -12.00 4.04
C SER A 200 -12.43 -11.02 5.21
N GLY A 201 -11.31 -10.52 5.75
CA GLY A 201 -11.31 -9.47 6.79
C GLY A 201 -11.88 -8.17 6.24
N VAL A 202 -11.33 -7.71 5.11
CA VAL A 202 -11.75 -6.49 4.40
C VAL A 202 -13.23 -6.56 3.99
N LEU A 203 -13.67 -7.70 3.47
CA LEU A 203 -15.03 -7.92 2.98
C LEU A 203 -16.01 -8.09 4.14
N ARG A 204 -15.63 -8.72 5.26
CA ARG A 204 -16.52 -8.93 6.42
C ARG A 204 -16.81 -7.65 7.20
N VAL A 205 -15.79 -6.83 7.44
CA VAL A 205 -16.00 -5.49 8.03
C VAL A 205 -16.96 -4.68 7.16
N ASN A 206 -17.01 -5.02 5.88
CA ASN A 206 -17.79 -4.32 4.89
C ASN A 206 -18.90 -5.15 4.22
N ASN A 207 -19.57 -6.03 4.96
CA ASN A 207 -20.77 -6.77 4.51
C ASN A 207 -21.92 -5.88 3.97
N THR A 208 -21.74 -4.55 3.96
CA THR A 208 -22.65 -3.56 3.40
C THR A 208 -22.31 -3.11 1.97
N PHE A 209 -21.22 -3.56 1.34
CA PHE A 209 -20.96 -3.23 -0.06
C PHE A 209 -21.73 -4.16 -0.99
N ASN A 210 -22.72 -3.60 -1.70
CA ASN A 210 -23.56 -4.35 -2.64
C ASN A 210 -22.83 -4.71 -3.94
N THR A 211 -21.66 -4.14 -4.21
CA THR A 211 -20.94 -4.36 -5.47
C THR A 211 -19.43 -4.35 -5.25
N VAL A 212 -18.78 -5.45 -5.59
CA VAL A 212 -17.32 -5.57 -5.63
C VAL A 212 -16.93 -5.83 -7.08
N HIS A 213 -16.04 -5.01 -7.63
CA HIS A 213 -15.60 -5.16 -9.01
C HIS A 213 -14.18 -5.72 -9.03
N ARG A 214 -14.03 -6.93 -9.57
CA ARG A 214 -12.72 -7.45 -9.96
C ARG A 214 -12.23 -6.71 -11.19
N ILE A 215 -10.97 -6.32 -11.18
CA ILE A 215 -10.31 -5.58 -12.25
C ILE A 215 -9.06 -6.35 -12.65
N ASP A 216 -9.00 -6.76 -13.91
CA ASP A 216 -7.83 -7.47 -14.45
C ASP A 216 -6.74 -6.47 -14.87
N HIS A 217 -7.14 -5.25 -15.29
CA HIS A 217 -6.21 -4.21 -15.70
C HIS A 217 -6.61 -2.83 -15.16
N LEU A 218 -5.63 -2.07 -14.65
CA LEU A 218 -5.87 -0.69 -14.15
C LEU A 218 -6.50 0.25 -15.20
N THR A 219 -6.39 -0.06 -16.49
CA THR A 219 -7.10 0.68 -17.54
C THR A 219 -8.62 0.61 -17.39
N ASP A 220 -9.14 -0.49 -16.85
CA ASP A 220 -10.57 -0.72 -16.67
C ASP A 220 -11.12 0.06 -15.47
N LEU A 221 -10.25 0.43 -14.52
CA LEU A 221 -10.61 1.26 -13.38
C LEU A 221 -11.24 2.59 -13.82
N ARG A 222 -10.72 3.21 -14.89
CA ARG A 222 -11.32 4.44 -15.46
C ARG A 222 -12.75 4.22 -15.92
N THR A 223 -13.00 3.10 -16.59
CA THR A 223 -14.33 2.74 -17.10
C THR A 223 -15.30 2.49 -15.95
N ILE A 224 -14.85 1.80 -14.90
CA ILE A 224 -15.65 1.49 -13.72
C ILE A 224 -15.97 2.76 -12.93
N ILE A 225 -14.99 3.62 -12.66
CA ILE A 225 -15.23 4.88 -11.93
C ILE A 225 -16.21 5.77 -12.71
N ARG A 226 -16.08 5.89 -14.03
CA ARG A 226 -17.01 6.67 -14.86
C ARG A 226 -18.45 6.17 -14.76
N ARG A 227 -18.66 4.85 -14.70
CA ARG A 227 -20.02 4.27 -14.55
C ARG A 227 -20.65 4.61 -13.20
N HIS A 228 -19.85 4.66 -12.13
CA HIS A 228 -20.36 4.90 -10.77
C HIS A 228 -20.51 6.38 -10.42
N GLN A 229 -19.65 7.26 -10.93
CA GLN A 229 -19.67 8.68 -10.58
C GLN A 229 -20.62 9.54 -11.45
N ALA A 230 -21.41 8.94 -12.35
CA ALA A 230 -22.26 9.66 -13.30
C ALA A 230 -21.52 10.83 -13.99
N CYS A 231 -20.24 10.65 -14.31
CA CYS A 231 -19.47 11.66 -15.04
C CYS A 231 -20.09 11.81 -16.44
N GLY A 232 -20.82 12.91 -16.66
CA GLY A 232 -21.40 13.27 -17.97
C GLY A 232 -20.36 13.61 -19.03
#